data_AF-A0AA90E8T2-F1
#
_entry.id   AF-A0AA90E8T2-F1
#
_cell.length_a   1.000
_cell.length_b   1.000
_cell.length_c   1.000
_cell.angle_alpha   90.00
_cell.angle_beta   90.00
_cell.angle_gamma   90.00
#
_symmetry.space_group_name_H-M   'P 1'
#
loop_
_entity.id
_entity.type
_entity.pdbx_description
1 polymer ?
#
loop_
_entity_poly.entity_id
_entity_poly.type
_entity_poly.pdbx_seq_one_letter_code
_entity_poly.pdbx_strand_id
1 'polypeptide(L)'
;MKAAYIHIPFCEHICHYCDFNKFFIQSQPVDEYLRSLEKEMANSMEAAGHPELKTIFIGGGTPTSLSAAQLERLLDSIHRILKPSESLAEFAVEANPDDLSAEKLDVLKAAGVDRLSFGVQTFEDELLKKIGRVHEQKDVLVSFERARKAGFDNISLDLMFGLPGQTIGHLASSLDTALALGAEHYSVYSLIVEPKTVFYNLMKKGRLHLPPQDQEAEMYELVMRKMEEAGIGQYEISNYAKKGYESKHNLTYWNNEEYFGFGAGAHGYINGKRTVNAGPVKHYIDLIEQSGFPYKEKHMVTKNEQIEEEMFLGLRKTAGIDKECFFEKYGRSVDDLFPKVLHSLEETGLIVNTNKNVFLTHNGKLLGNEVFQAFLGEL
;
A
#
# COMPACT_ATOMS: atom_id res chain seq x y z
N MET A 1 -3.44 16.04 -6.55
CA MET A 1 -2.16 15.38 -6.90
C MET A 1 -2.46 14.19 -7.82
N LYS A 2 -1.57 13.83 -8.75
CA LYS A 2 -1.72 12.61 -9.56
C LYS A 2 -0.58 11.64 -9.31
N ALA A 3 -0.91 10.39 -9.01
CA ALA A 3 0.04 9.30 -8.79
C ALA A 3 -0.08 8.22 -9.86
N ALA A 4 0.92 7.35 -9.98
CA ALA A 4 0.84 6.14 -10.79
C ALA A 4 1.22 4.91 -9.96
N TYR A 5 0.30 3.96 -9.87
CA TYR A 5 0.55 2.62 -9.35
C TYR A 5 0.72 1.64 -10.52
N ILE A 6 1.79 0.86 -10.48
CA ILE A 6 2.13 -0.11 -11.52
C ILE A 6 2.17 -1.49 -10.86
N HIS A 7 1.25 -2.35 -11.27
CA HIS A 7 1.09 -3.67 -10.70
C HIS A 7 1.90 -4.71 -11.49
N ILE A 8 2.80 -5.41 -10.81
CA ILE A 8 3.53 -6.57 -11.31
C ILE A 8 2.97 -7.81 -10.60
N PRO A 9 2.15 -8.64 -11.26
CA PRO A 9 1.34 -9.66 -10.60
C PRO A 9 2.12 -10.97 -10.40
N PHE A 10 3.45 -10.95 -10.43
CA PHE A 10 4.27 -12.16 -10.42
C PHE A 10 4.98 -12.33 -9.09
N CYS A 11 5.08 -13.57 -8.62
CA CYS A 11 5.83 -13.96 -7.45
C CYS A 11 6.60 -15.26 -7.73
N GLU A 12 7.77 -15.42 -7.12
CA GLU A 12 8.43 -16.74 -7.04
C GLU A 12 7.68 -17.66 -6.06
N HIS A 13 7.18 -17.09 -4.97
CA HIS A 13 6.44 -17.80 -3.92
C HIS A 13 5.18 -17.02 -3.51
N ILE A 14 4.07 -17.74 -3.26
CA ILE A 14 2.81 -17.12 -2.82
C ILE A 14 2.62 -17.32 -1.31
N CYS A 15 2.67 -16.21 -0.58
CA CYS A 15 2.40 -16.19 0.86
C CYS A 15 0.97 -16.64 1.17
N HIS A 16 0.78 -17.34 2.29
CA HIS A 16 -0.51 -17.97 2.62
C HIS A 16 -1.65 -16.98 2.94
N TYR A 17 -1.29 -15.76 3.34
CA TYR A 17 -2.22 -14.67 3.63
C TYR A 17 -2.48 -13.73 2.44
N CYS A 18 -1.62 -13.75 1.41
CA CYS A 18 -1.63 -12.72 0.38
C CYS A 18 -2.92 -12.78 -0.45
N ASP A 19 -3.61 -11.65 -0.55
CA ASP A 19 -4.90 -11.47 -1.23
C ASP A 19 -4.77 -10.70 -2.57
N PHE A 20 -3.61 -10.08 -2.83
CA PHE A 20 -3.31 -9.36 -4.07
C PHE A 20 -3.58 -10.16 -5.36
N ASN A 21 -3.59 -9.48 -6.50
CA ASN A 21 -3.68 -10.14 -7.81
C ASN A 21 -2.30 -10.70 -8.21
N LYS A 22 -1.98 -11.91 -7.74
CA LYS A 22 -0.67 -12.56 -7.91
C LYS A 22 -0.75 -13.93 -8.56
N PHE A 23 0.31 -14.27 -9.28
CA PHE A 23 0.55 -15.53 -9.97
C PHE A 23 1.99 -15.97 -9.75
N PHE A 24 2.22 -17.28 -9.68
CA PHE A 24 3.58 -17.81 -9.80
C PHE A 24 4.16 -17.37 -11.13
N ILE A 25 5.37 -16.80 -11.12
CA ILE A 25 6.01 -16.28 -12.34
C ILE A 25 6.30 -17.39 -13.36
N GLN A 26 6.56 -18.62 -12.87
CA GLN A 26 6.84 -19.76 -13.72
C GLN A 26 5.70 -20.02 -14.70
N SER A 27 6.04 -20.10 -15.99
CA SER A 27 5.10 -20.31 -17.11
C SER A 27 4.13 -19.15 -17.38
N GLN A 28 4.38 -17.95 -16.82
CA GLN A 28 3.64 -16.75 -17.19
C GLN A 28 4.27 -16.06 -18.41
N PRO A 29 3.46 -15.40 -19.26
CA PRO A 29 3.94 -14.67 -20.41
C PRO A 29 4.48 -13.29 -20.01
N VAL A 30 5.55 -13.26 -19.21
CA VAL A 30 6.07 -12.04 -18.56
C VAL A 30 6.41 -10.95 -19.58
N ASP A 31 7.12 -11.28 -20.67
CA ASP A 31 7.53 -10.27 -21.65
C ASP A 31 6.35 -9.72 -22.49
N GLU A 32 5.32 -10.54 -22.72
CA GLU A 32 4.07 -10.12 -23.35
C GLU A 32 3.29 -9.22 -22.40
N TYR A 33 3.22 -9.58 -21.12
CA TYR A 33 2.61 -8.73 -20.09
C TYR A 33 3.26 -7.35 -20.05
N LEU A 34 4.60 -7.27 -20.04
CA LEU A 34 5.32 -6.00 -20.05
C LEU A 34 5.07 -5.18 -21.33
N ARG A 35 4.91 -5.84 -22.51
CA ARG A 35 4.49 -5.14 -23.75
C ARG A 35 3.08 -4.58 -23.62
N SER A 36 2.15 -5.33 -23.07
CA SER A 36 0.77 -4.87 -22.87
C SER A 36 0.69 -3.74 -21.85
N LEU A 37 1.46 -3.82 -20.77
CA LEU A 37 1.59 -2.77 -19.76
C LEU A 37 2.13 -1.46 -20.36
N GLU A 38 3.16 -1.54 -21.19
CA GLU A 38 3.67 -0.39 -21.94
C GLU A 38 2.57 0.26 -22.80
N LYS A 39 1.78 -0.56 -23.50
CA LYS A 39 0.66 -0.10 -24.33
C LYS A 39 -0.46 0.55 -23.51
N GLU A 40 -0.81 -0.03 -22.36
CA GLU A 40 -1.79 0.53 -21.43
C GLU A 40 -1.34 1.90 -20.92
N MET A 41 -0.10 2.01 -20.44
CA MET A 41 0.45 3.28 -19.95
C MET A 41 0.38 4.35 -21.04
N ALA A 42 0.81 4.03 -22.26
CA ALA A 42 0.79 4.98 -23.37
C ALA A 42 -0.63 5.46 -23.70
N ASN A 43 -1.59 4.53 -23.85
CA ASN A 43 -2.97 4.86 -24.18
C ASN A 43 -3.66 5.66 -23.07
N SER A 44 -3.38 5.34 -21.81
CA SER A 44 -3.99 6.00 -20.66
C SER A 44 -3.43 7.41 -20.44
N MET A 45 -2.12 7.59 -20.60
CA MET A 45 -1.49 8.91 -20.52
C MET A 45 -1.95 9.82 -21.67
N GLU A 46 -2.06 9.29 -22.88
CA GLU A 46 -2.62 10.03 -24.03
C GLU A 46 -4.07 10.46 -23.76
N ALA A 47 -4.92 9.52 -23.31
CA ALA A 47 -6.32 9.81 -23.02
C ALA A 47 -6.50 10.84 -21.87
N ALA A 48 -5.54 10.94 -20.96
CA ALA A 48 -5.55 11.90 -19.86
C ALA A 48 -4.82 13.22 -20.16
N GLY A 49 -4.21 13.37 -21.33
CA GLY A 49 -3.48 14.57 -21.73
C GLY A 49 -2.11 14.73 -21.06
N HIS A 50 -1.44 13.62 -20.73
CA HIS A 50 -0.10 13.58 -20.14
C HIS A 50 0.06 14.47 -18.89
N PRO A 51 -0.77 14.28 -17.84
CA PRO A 51 -0.62 15.06 -16.63
C PRO A 51 0.73 14.77 -15.95
N GLU A 52 1.27 15.78 -15.27
CA GLU A 52 2.44 15.58 -14.44
C GLU A 52 2.11 14.67 -13.24
N LEU A 53 2.93 13.64 -13.03
CA LEU A 53 2.84 12.74 -11.89
C LEU A 53 3.70 13.26 -10.74
N LYS A 54 3.25 13.07 -9.50
CA LYS A 54 4.02 13.39 -8.29
C LYS A 54 4.58 12.16 -7.60
N THR A 55 3.99 10.99 -7.79
CA THR A 55 4.53 9.74 -7.25
C THR A 55 4.37 8.61 -8.25
N ILE A 56 5.32 7.68 -8.23
CA ILE A 56 5.25 6.41 -8.95
C ILE A 56 5.54 5.30 -7.94
N PHE A 57 4.70 4.26 -7.94
CA PHE A 57 4.88 3.10 -7.08
C PHE A 57 4.73 1.83 -7.91
N ILE A 58 5.76 0.99 -7.89
CA ILE A 58 5.73 -0.34 -8.50
C ILE A 58 5.52 -1.35 -7.38
N GLY A 59 4.42 -2.08 -7.43
CA GLY A 59 4.07 -3.07 -6.42
C GLY A 59 3.32 -4.26 -7.00
N GLY A 60 2.69 -5.06 -6.14
CA GLY A 60 1.71 -6.06 -6.55
C GLY A 60 2.01 -7.43 -5.98
N GLY A 61 2.33 -8.40 -6.85
CA GLY A 61 2.92 -9.65 -6.40
C GLY A 61 4.30 -9.36 -5.81
N THR A 62 5.31 -9.28 -6.66
CA THR A 62 6.67 -8.91 -6.27
C THR A 62 7.37 -8.32 -7.50
N PRO A 63 7.49 -6.99 -7.63
CA PRO A 63 8.18 -6.36 -8.76
C PRO A 63 9.60 -6.91 -8.97
N THR A 64 10.31 -7.19 -7.87
CA THR A 64 11.66 -7.77 -7.90
C THR A 64 11.71 -9.23 -8.30
N SER A 65 10.59 -9.92 -8.57
CA SER A 65 10.63 -11.25 -9.19
C SER A 65 11.00 -11.17 -10.67
N LEU A 66 10.90 -10.00 -11.30
CA LEU A 66 11.40 -9.79 -12.65
C LEU A 66 12.92 -9.97 -12.69
N SER A 67 13.44 -10.48 -13.81
CA SER A 67 14.88 -10.45 -14.07
C SER A 67 15.37 -9.00 -14.20
N ALA A 68 16.67 -8.76 -14.00
CA ALA A 68 17.24 -7.41 -14.12
C ALA A 68 16.94 -6.76 -15.49
N ALA A 69 17.05 -7.53 -16.57
CA ALA A 69 16.72 -7.06 -17.93
C ALA A 69 15.23 -6.73 -18.12
N GLN A 70 14.32 -7.51 -17.51
CA GLN A 70 12.89 -7.22 -17.55
C GLN A 70 12.53 -5.98 -16.73
N LEU A 71 13.19 -5.82 -15.58
CA LEU A 71 13.04 -4.66 -14.72
C LEU A 71 13.55 -3.39 -15.41
N GLU A 72 14.72 -3.45 -16.04
CA GLU A 72 15.28 -2.36 -16.86
C GLU A 72 14.30 -1.95 -17.97
N ARG A 73 13.78 -2.93 -18.72
CA ARG A 73 12.79 -2.66 -19.78
C ARG A 73 11.50 -2.00 -19.26
N LEU A 74 11.03 -2.40 -18.08
CA LEU A 74 9.87 -1.77 -17.42
C LEU A 74 10.19 -0.31 -17.07
N LEU A 75 11.33 -0.07 -16.44
CA LEU A 75 11.77 1.26 -16.00
C LEU A 75 12.00 2.20 -17.20
N ASP A 76 12.58 1.70 -18.30
CA ASP A 76 12.71 2.44 -19.56
C ASP A 76 11.35 2.86 -20.13
N SER A 77 10.36 1.97 -20.02
CA SER A 77 8.99 2.25 -20.47
C SER A 77 8.33 3.33 -19.60
N ILE A 78 8.54 3.27 -18.28
CA ILE A 78 8.10 4.30 -17.34
C ILE A 78 8.72 5.66 -17.69
N HIS A 79 10.03 5.73 -17.90
CA HIS A 79 10.71 6.98 -18.26
C HIS A 79 10.22 7.57 -19.57
N ARG A 80 10.06 6.75 -20.60
CA ARG A 80 9.62 7.21 -21.92
C ARG A 80 8.16 7.68 -21.93
N ILE A 81 7.28 7.00 -21.19
CA ILE A 81 5.84 7.20 -21.27
C ILE A 81 5.33 8.11 -20.15
N LEU A 82 5.66 7.78 -18.90
CA LEU A 82 5.19 8.54 -17.73
C LEU A 82 6.03 9.81 -17.50
N LYS A 83 7.24 9.86 -18.05
CA LYS A 83 8.15 11.02 -18.03
C LYS A 83 8.27 11.63 -16.62
N PRO A 84 8.79 10.88 -15.64
CA PRO A 84 8.94 11.37 -14.28
C PRO A 84 9.71 12.69 -14.29
N SER A 85 9.13 13.75 -13.71
CA SER A 85 9.72 15.09 -13.73
C SER A 85 10.78 15.25 -12.64
N GLU A 86 11.58 16.31 -12.72
CA GLU A 86 12.51 16.69 -11.64
C GLU A 86 11.79 17.01 -10.32
N SER A 87 10.47 17.24 -10.35
CA SER A 87 9.66 17.52 -9.16
C SER A 87 8.88 16.30 -8.65
N LEU A 88 9.17 15.10 -9.17
CA LEU A 88 8.63 13.86 -8.64
C LEU A 88 9.01 13.73 -7.16
N ALA A 89 8.02 13.53 -6.31
CA ALA A 89 8.18 13.50 -4.86
C ALA A 89 8.56 12.11 -4.32
N GLU A 90 8.22 11.03 -5.03
CA GLU A 90 8.54 9.65 -4.62
C GLU A 90 8.52 8.72 -5.84
N PHE A 91 9.56 7.88 -5.98
CA PHE A 91 9.58 6.72 -6.88
C PHE A 91 9.92 5.47 -6.09
N ALA A 92 8.89 4.72 -5.73
CA ALA A 92 8.98 3.57 -4.84
C ALA A 92 8.83 2.23 -5.58
N VAL A 93 9.55 1.22 -5.11
CA VAL A 93 9.42 -0.17 -5.57
C VAL A 93 9.35 -1.13 -4.39
N GLU A 94 8.37 -2.03 -4.42
CA GLU A 94 8.32 -3.18 -3.49
C GLU A 94 9.38 -4.22 -3.83
N ALA A 95 10.04 -4.72 -2.80
CA ALA A 95 11.07 -5.74 -2.90
C ALA A 95 10.85 -6.85 -1.88
N ASN A 96 11.11 -8.08 -2.30
CA ASN A 96 11.22 -9.23 -1.41
C ASN A 96 12.69 -9.42 -0.99
N PRO A 97 13.02 -9.65 0.30
CA PRO A 97 14.42 -9.74 0.74
C PRO A 97 15.28 -10.82 0.06
N ASP A 98 14.68 -11.91 -0.39
CA ASP A 98 15.33 -13.02 -1.12
C ASP A 98 15.62 -12.72 -2.60
N ASP A 99 14.90 -11.77 -3.21
CA ASP A 99 14.90 -11.54 -4.67
C ASP A 99 15.72 -10.33 -5.13
N LEU A 100 16.39 -9.63 -4.22
CA LEU A 100 17.04 -8.33 -4.49
C LEU A 100 18.55 -8.44 -4.70
N SER A 101 18.97 -8.85 -5.91
CA SER A 101 20.40 -8.92 -6.28
C SER A 101 21.04 -7.52 -6.43
N ALA A 102 22.38 -7.47 -6.41
CA ALA A 102 23.12 -6.22 -6.65
C ALA A 102 22.80 -5.61 -8.02
N GLU A 103 22.71 -6.45 -9.06
CA GLU A 103 22.33 -6.03 -10.41
C GLU A 103 20.95 -5.36 -10.46
N LYS A 104 19.94 -5.92 -9.77
CA LYS A 104 18.61 -5.31 -9.70
C LYS A 104 18.63 -3.97 -8.97
N LEU A 105 19.42 -3.86 -7.89
CA LEU A 105 19.60 -2.60 -7.17
C LEU A 105 20.24 -1.52 -8.06
N ASP A 106 21.25 -1.88 -8.85
CA ASP A 106 21.90 -0.95 -9.78
C ASP A 106 20.90 -0.46 -10.84
N VAL A 107 20.11 -1.38 -11.41
CA VAL A 107 19.04 -1.05 -12.37
C VAL A 107 18.00 -0.10 -11.77
N LEU A 108 17.50 -0.40 -10.57
CA LEU A 108 16.53 0.45 -9.86
C LEU A 108 17.12 1.85 -9.58
N LYS A 109 18.35 1.91 -9.08
CA LYS A 109 19.01 3.17 -8.73
C LYS A 109 19.29 4.02 -9.97
N ALA A 110 19.74 3.41 -11.06
CA ALA A 110 19.97 4.09 -12.34
C ALA A 110 18.68 4.67 -12.92
N ALA A 111 17.55 4.01 -12.71
CA ALA A 111 16.24 4.51 -13.11
C ALA A 111 15.66 5.59 -12.17
N GLY A 112 16.38 6.01 -11.13
CA GLY A 112 15.92 7.05 -10.21
C GLY A 112 14.89 6.59 -9.19
N VAL A 113 14.78 5.28 -8.92
CA VAL A 113 14.03 4.78 -7.76
C VAL A 113 14.72 5.31 -6.50
N ASP A 114 13.97 6.02 -5.66
CA ASP A 114 14.47 6.64 -4.45
C ASP A 114 14.06 5.90 -3.18
N ARG A 115 13.00 5.07 -3.25
CA ARG A 115 12.45 4.32 -2.13
C ARG A 115 12.30 2.83 -2.42
N LEU A 116 12.68 2.00 -1.44
CA LEU A 116 12.42 0.56 -1.44
C LEU A 116 11.47 0.18 -0.30
N SER A 117 10.48 -0.67 -0.57
CA SER A 117 9.60 -1.27 0.45
C SER A 117 9.89 -2.75 0.60
N PHE A 118 10.48 -3.15 1.73
CA PHE A 118 10.80 -4.54 2.00
C PHE A 118 9.63 -5.22 2.71
N GLY A 119 9.04 -6.21 2.04
CA GLY A 119 8.15 -7.14 2.72
C GLY A 119 8.94 -8.01 3.70
N VAL A 120 8.98 -7.66 4.98
CA VAL A 120 9.67 -8.45 6.02
C VAL A 120 8.70 -9.36 6.77
N GLN A 121 7.54 -8.82 7.14
CA GLN A 121 6.46 -9.37 7.95
C GLN A 121 6.85 -9.64 9.41
N THR A 122 7.93 -10.36 9.66
CA THR A 122 8.43 -10.62 11.02
C THR A 122 9.89 -11.07 10.94
N PHE A 123 10.63 -10.89 12.03
CA PHE A 123 12.00 -11.39 12.16
C PHE A 123 12.06 -12.78 12.86
N GLU A 124 10.90 -13.41 13.05
CA GLU A 124 10.81 -14.74 13.65
C GLU A 124 10.68 -15.82 12.55
N ASP A 125 11.75 -16.56 12.30
CA ASP A 125 11.84 -17.54 11.19
C ASP A 125 10.73 -18.59 11.22
N GLU A 126 10.33 -19.04 12.42
CA GLU A 126 9.23 -20.01 12.57
C GLU A 126 7.87 -19.43 12.22
N LEU A 127 7.66 -18.11 12.41
CA LEU A 127 6.45 -17.43 11.96
C LEU A 127 6.49 -17.21 10.44
N LEU A 128 7.64 -16.85 9.87
CA LEU A 128 7.83 -16.71 8.41
C LEU A 128 7.43 -18.01 7.69
N LYS A 129 7.93 -19.16 8.14
CA LYS A 129 7.56 -20.47 7.58
C LYS A 129 6.05 -20.73 7.64
N LYS A 130 5.40 -20.39 8.77
CA LYS A 130 3.94 -20.57 8.94
C LYS A 130 3.10 -19.73 8.00
N ILE A 131 3.59 -18.55 7.62
CA ILE A 131 2.88 -17.64 6.71
C ILE A 131 3.24 -17.87 5.24
N GLY A 132 4.05 -18.89 4.95
CA GLY A 132 4.45 -19.28 3.59
C GLY A 132 5.56 -18.40 3.00
N ARG A 133 6.35 -17.74 3.85
CA ARG A 133 7.56 -17.02 3.45
C ARG A 133 8.75 -17.98 3.39
N VAL A 134 9.64 -17.76 2.42
CA VAL A 134 10.83 -18.60 2.21
C VAL A 134 12.12 -17.94 2.69
N HIS A 135 12.12 -16.61 2.88
CA HIS A 135 13.24 -15.89 3.45
C HIS A 135 13.31 -16.09 4.98
N GLU A 136 14.51 -15.95 5.52
CA GLU A 136 14.79 -15.92 6.95
C GLU A 136 15.23 -14.51 7.38
N GLN A 137 15.28 -14.25 8.68
CA GLN A 137 15.78 -12.99 9.25
C GLN A 137 17.12 -12.56 8.63
N LYS A 138 18.06 -13.51 8.47
CA LYS A 138 19.40 -13.23 7.92
C LYS A 138 19.34 -12.62 6.51
N ASP A 139 18.37 -13.04 5.69
CA ASP A 139 18.24 -12.59 4.31
C ASP A 139 17.78 -11.13 4.27
N VAL A 140 16.91 -10.75 5.22
CA VAL A 140 16.50 -9.35 5.44
C VAL A 140 17.70 -8.49 5.78
N LEU A 141 18.54 -8.92 6.73
CA LEU A 141 19.73 -8.16 7.14
C LEU A 141 20.70 -7.97 5.97
N VAL A 142 20.97 -9.04 5.22
CA VAL A 142 21.88 -9.00 4.06
C VAL A 142 21.34 -8.08 2.97
N SER A 143 20.06 -8.17 2.63
CA SER A 143 19.46 -7.36 1.57
C SER A 143 19.28 -5.89 1.97
N PHE A 144 19.01 -5.62 3.24
CA PHE A 144 19.01 -4.26 3.78
C PHE A 144 20.40 -3.62 3.66
N GLU A 145 21.45 -4.32 4.11
CA GLU A 145 22.82 -3.83 3.95
C GLU A 145 23.21 -3.60 2.49
N ARG A 146 22.79 -4.51 1.60
CA ARG A 146 23.05 -4.40 0.16
C ARG A 146 22.37 -3.17 -0.43
N ALA A 147 21.11 -2.91 -0.08
CA ALA A 147 20.39 -1.72 -0.51
C ALA A 147 21.05 -0.43 0.01
N ARG A 148 21.48 -0.40 1.28
CA ARG A 148 22.26 0.72 1.83
C ARG A 148 23.56 0.96 1.07
N LYS A 149 24.31 -0.11 0.76
CA LYS A 149 25.56 -0.02 -0.03
C LYS A 149 25.33 0.46 -1.46
N ALA A 150 24.16 0.18 -2.04
CA ALA A 150 23.73 0.70 -3.33
C ALA A 150 23.22 2.16 -3.28
N GLY A 151 23.20 2.79 -2.10
CA GLY A 151 22.83 4.19 -1.91
C GLY A 151 21.33 4.44 -1.76
N PHE A 152 20.56 3.46 -1.28
CA PHE A 152 19.16 3.68 -0.89
C PHE A 152 19.07 4.22 0.53
N ASP A 153 18.70 5.49 0.63
CA ASP A 153 18.57 6.22 1.90
C ASP A 153 17.12 6.32 2.40
N ASN A 154 16.13 5.88 1.60
CA ASN A 154 14.72 5.80 1.99
C ASN A 154 14.26 4.34 1.88
N ILE A 155 14.29 3.63 3.01
CA ILE A 155 13.89 2.23 3.08
C ILE A 155 12.67 2.09 4.01
N SER A 156 11.63 1.39 3.53
CA SER A 156 10.51 0.93 4.32
C SER A 156 10.69 -0.54 4.72
N LEU A 157 10.40 -0.86 5.98
CA LEU A 157 10.26 -2.23 6.44
C LEU A 157 8.78 -2.51 6.73
N ASP A 158 8.22 -3.48 6.02
CA ASP A 158 6.82 -3.85 6.15
C ASP A 158 6.73 -5.07 7.06
N LEU A 159 6.01 -4.94 8.17
CA LEU A 159 5.85 -5.88 9.28
C LEU A 159 4.36 -6.17 9.51
N MET A 160 4.09 -7.35 10.05
CA MET A 160 2.75 -7.80 10.37
C MET A 160 2.63 -8.22 11.84
N PHE A 161 1.52 -7.86 12.45
CA PHE A 161 1.07 -8.42 13.72
C PHE A 161 -0.21 -9.24 13.54
N GLY A 162 -0.65 -9.96 14.58
CA GLY A 162 -1.79 -10.86 14.48
C GLY A 162 -1.50 -12.18 13.74
N LEU A 163 -0.24 -12.55 13.52
CA LEU A 163 0.12 -13.77 12.77
C LEU A 163 -0.24 -15.06 13.55
N PRO A 164 -0.47 -16.21 12.87
CA PRO A 164 -0.82 -17.46 13.53
C PRO A 164 0.25 -17.95 14.51
N GLY A 165 -0.09 -17.96 15.81
CA GLY A 165 0.82 -18.32 16.89
C GLY A 165 1.88 -17.25 17.23
N GLN A 166 1.70 -16.01 16.77
CA GLN A 166 2.51 -14.87 17.20
C GLN A 166 2.14 -14.49 18.64
N THR A 167 3.15 -14.17 19.43
CA THR A 167 2.99 -13.66 20.79
C THR A 167 3.39 -12.19 20.81
N ILE A 168 3.01 -11.47 21.87
CA ILE A 168 3.47 -10.09 22.09
C ILE A 168 5.00 -10.02 22.14
N GLY A 169 5.65 -11.04 22.72
CA GLY A 169 7.12 -11.15 22.75
C GLY A 169 7.76 -11.26 21.36
N HIS A 170 7.17 -12.07 20.46
CA HIS A 170 7.60 -12.17 19.07
C HIS A 170 7.50 -10.83 18.33
N LEU A 171 6.39 -10.12 18.52
CA LEU A 171 6.20 -8.79 17.92
C LEU A 171 7.21 -7.78 18.48
N ALA A 172 7.41 -7.75 19.81
CA ALA A 172 8.38 -6.87 20.45
C ALA A 172 9.80 -7.08 19.91
N SER A 173 10.24 -8.35 19.82
CA SER A 173 11.53 -8.76 19.25
C SER A 173 11.68 -8.30 17.78
N SER A 174 10.64 -8.50 16.97
CA SER A 174 10.63 -8.05 15.57
C SER A 174 10.72 -6.53 15.44
N LEU A 175 10.00 -5.77 16.28
CA LEU A 175 10.06 -4.31 16.30
C LEU A 175 11.45 -3.82 16.73
N ASP A 176 12.03 -4.42 17.78
CA ASP A 176 13.37 -4.05 18.26
C ASP A 176 14.44 -4.29 17.19
N THR A 177 14.34 -5.41 16.46
CA THR A 177 15.22 -5.71 15.33
C THR A 177 15.03 -4.70 14.19
N ALA A 178 13.78 -4.39 13.81
CA ALA A 178 13.48 -3.45 12.76
C ALA A 178 14.02 -2.04 13.07
N LEU A 179 13.80 -1.57 14.29
CA LEU A 179 14.25 -0.26 14.75
C LEU A 179 15.79 -0.19 14.81
N ALA A 180 16.45 -1.29 15.20
CA ALA A 180 17.91 -1.38 15.21
C ALA A 180 18.54 -1.29 13.81
N LEU A 181 17.82 -1.70 12.75
CA LEU A 181 18.26 -1.49 11.36
C LEU A 181 18.24 -0.01 10.96
N GLY A 182 17.49 0.83 11.67
CA GLY A 182 17.46 2.27 11.45
C GLY A 182 16.84 2.69 10.12
N ALA A 183 15.87 1.93 9.61
CA ALA A 183 15.08 2.30 8.43
C ALA A 183 14.33 3.63 8.62
N GLU A 184 13.93 4.24 7.51
CA GLU A 184 13.29 5.56 7.50
C GLU A 184 11.78 5.47 7.70
N HIS A 185 11.21 4.35 7.28
CA HIS A 185 9.79 4.12 7.26
C HIS A 185 9.47 2.68 7.70
N TYR A 186 8.31 2.51 8.34
CA TYR A 186 7.82 1.23 8.80
C TYR A 186 6.32 1.13 8.51
N SER A 187 5.93 0.11 7.75
CA SER A 187 4.53 -0.30 7.62
C SER A 187 4.31 -1.43 8.61
N VAL A 188 3.46 -1.24 9.62
CA VAL A 188 3.17 -2.25 10.63
C VAL A 188 1.67 -2.43 10.74
N TYR A 189 1.15 -3.50 10.13
CA TYR A 189 -0.28 -3.72 9.96
C TYR A 189 -0.73 -5.07 10.50
N SER A 190 -2.01 -5.18 10.82
CA SER A 190 -2.58 -6.44 11.26
C SER A 190 -2.78 -7.40 10.08
N LEU A 191 -2.65 -8.70 10.34
CA LEU A 191 -3.10 -9.74 9.44
C LEU A 191 -4.63 -9.70 9.27
N ILE A 192 -5.06 -9.42 8.05
CA ILE A 192 -6.46 -9.56 7.64
C ILE A 192 -6.60 -10.85 6.83
N VAL A 193 -7.57 -11.70 7.20
CA VAL A 193 -7.84 -12.95 6.48
C VAL A 193 -8.87 -12.72 5.37
N GLU A 194 -8.35 -12.58 4.15
CA GLU A 194 -9.17 -12.27 2.99
C GLU A 194 -9.68 -13.52 2.26
N PRO A 195 -10.87 -13.48 1.63
CA PRO A 195 -11.38 -14.56 0.80
C PRO A 195 -10.38 -15.00 -0.27
N LYS A 196 -10.43 -16.29 -0.63
CA LYS A 196 -9.58 -16.92 -1.67
C LYS A 196 -8.09 -17.05 -1.30
N THR A 197 -7.71 -16.76 -0.06
CA THR A 197 -6.36 -17.03 0.47
C THR A 197 -6.24 -18.46 1.03
N VAL A 198 -5.01 -18.94 1.22
CA VAL A 198 -4.76 -20.22 1.91
C VAL A 198 -5.25 -20.13 3.35
N PHE A 199 -4.98 -19.00 4.03
CA PHE A 199 -5.45 -18.74 5.38
C PHE A 199 -6.97 -18.76 5.50
N TYR A 200 -7.71 -18.17 4.58
CA TYR A 200 -9.18 -18.25 4.57
C TYR A 200 -9.69 -19.69 4.46
N ASN A 201 -9.05 -20.50 3.62
CA ASN A 201 -9.38 -21.92 3.50
C ASN A 201 -9.07 -22.72 4.78
N LEU A 202 -8.00 -22.37 5.50
CA LEU A 202 -7.66 -22.96 6.80
C LEU A 202 -8.62 -22.51 7.90
N MET A 203 -8.98 -21.22 7.93
CA MET A 203 -9.94 -20.64 8.86
C MET A 203 -11.31 -21.31 8.72
N LYS A 204 -11.81 -21.46 7.47
CA LYS A 204 -13.06 -22.19 7.19
C LYS A 204 -13.07 -23.64 7.67
N LYS A 205 -11.89 -24.25 7.80
CA LYS A 205 -11.72 -25.63 8.29
C LYS A 205 -11.46 -25.68 9.80
N GLY A 206 -11.47 -24.55 10.52
CA GLY A 206 -11.12 -24.48 11.94
C GLY A 206 -9.65 -24.81 12.21
N ARG A 207 -8.76 -24.61 11.24
CA ARG A 207 -7.33 -24.95 11.31
C ARG A 207 -6.39 -23.75 11.37
N LEU A 208 -6.93 -22.53 11.27
CA LEU A 208 -6.17 -21.30 11.48
C LEU A 208 -6.48 -20.76 12.87
N HIS A 209 -5.47 -20.67 13.72
CA HIS A 209 -5.58 -20.10 15.06
C HIS A 209 -4.87 -18.76 15.08
N LEU A 210 -5.65 -17.68 15.13
CA LEU A 210 -5.17 -16.32 15.25
C LEU A 210 -5.21 -15.86 16.70
N PRO A 211 -4.40 -14.86 17.08
CA PRO A 211 -4.57 -14.14 18.34
C PRO A 211 -6.03 -13.66 18.50
N PRO A 212 -6.60 -13.70 19.72
CA PRO A 212 -7.88 -13.06 20.01
C PRO A 212 -7.81 -11.53 19.80
N GLN A 213 -8.96 -10.90 19.56
CA GLN A 213 -9.06 -9.44 19.31
C GLN A 213 -8.42 -8.59 20.42
N ASP A 214 -8.62 -8.96 21.70
CA ASP A 214 -8.00 -8.24 22.82
C ASP A 214 -6.46 -8.28 22.73
N GLN A 215 -5.90 -9.42 22.33
CA GLN A 215 -4.46 -9.57 22.15
C GLN A 215 -3.95 -8.82 20.91
N GLU A 216 -4.73 -8.75 19.85
CA GLU A 216 -4.42 -7.95 18.66
C GLU A 216 -4.43 -6.45 18.97
N ALA A 217 -5.37 -5.97 19.80
CA ALA A 217 -5.39 -4.61 20.30
C ALA A 217 -4.14 -4.33 21.15
N GLU A 218 -3.77 -5.23 22.07
CA GLU A 218 -2.51 -5.13 22.83
C GLU A 218 -1.25 -5.10 21.93
N MET A 219 -1.27 -5.84 20.81
CA MET A 219 -0.20 -5.80 19.82
C MET A 219 -0.12 -4.44 19.12
N TYR A 220 -1.25 -3.86 18.71
CA TYR A 220 -1.27 -2.55 18.07
C TYR A 220 -0.84 -1.44 19.03
N GLU A 221 -1.28 -1.50 20.29
CA GLU A 221 -0.80 -0.64 21.38
C GLU A 221 0.73 -0.72 21.57
N LEU A 222 1.28 -1.93 21.55
CA LEU A 222 2.73 -2.14 21.63
C LEU A 222 3.45 -1.48 20.44
N VAL A 223 2.93 -1.61 19.23
CA VAL A 223 3.51 -0.98 18.02
C VAL A 223 3.52 0.55 18.18
N MET A 224 2.37 1.16 18.49
CA MET A 224 2.25 2.61 18.65
C MET A 224 3.26 3.13 19.68
N ARG A 225 3.31 2.50 20.87
CA ARG A 225 4.23 2.88 21.95
C ARG A 225 5.70 2.76 21.53
N LYS A 226 6.12 1.61 20.97
CA LYS A 226 7.53 1.38 20.60
C LYS A 226 7.99 2.33 19.49
N MET A 227 7.14 2.62 18.51
CA MET A 227 7.45 3.57 17.45
C MET A 227 7.59 4.99 17.99
N GLU A 228 6.68 5.42 18.88
CA GLU A 228 6.75 6.73 19.53
C GLU A 228 8.00 6.87 20.41
N GLU A 229 8.33 5.86 21.23
CA GLU A 229 9.55 5.82 22.05
C GLU A 229 10.83 5.92 21.20
N ALA A 230 10.80 5.37 19.98
CA ALA A 230 11.89 5.46 19.01
C ALA A 230 11.90 6.76 18.19
N GLY A 231 10.93 7.67 18.40
CA GLY A 231 10.81 8.92 17.66
C GLY A 231 10.33 8.76 16.22
N ILE A 232 9.69 7.64 15.89
CA ILE A 232 9.10 7.35 14.58
C ILE A 232 7.60 7.66 14.65
N GLY A 233 7.18 8.74 14.01
CA GLY A 233 5.81 9.23 14.13
C GLY A 233 4.81 8.41 13.31
N GLN A 234 3.68 8.05 13.91
CA GLN A 234 2.53 7.51 13.18
C GLN A 234 1.85 8.63 12.38
N TYR A 235 1.76 8.47 11.06
CA TYR A 235 1.12 9.47 10.19
C TYR A 235 -0.22 8.97 9.60
N GLU A 236 -0.44 7.65 9.61
CA GLU A 236 -1.72 7.00 9.32
C GLU A 236 -1.80 5.64 10.04
N ILE A 237 -2.94 4.94 9.99
CA ILE A 237 -3.24 3.73 10.78
C ILE A 237 -2.08 2.72 10.81
N SER A 238 -1.53 2.36 9.65
CA SER A 238 -0.54 1.28 9.56
C SER A 238 0.91 1.76 9.44
N ASN A 239 1.16 3.04 9.15
CA ASN A 239 2.47 3.52 8.74
C ASN A 239 3.05 4.56 9.69
N TYR A 240 4.36 4.39 9.89
CA TYR A 240 5.20 5.17 10.77
C TYR A 240 6.43 5.63 10.00
N ALA A 241 6.89 6.86 10.22
CA ALA A 241 8.06 7.36 9.52
C ALA A 241 8.87 8.35 10.37
N LYS A 242 10.16 8.46 10.04
CA LYS A 242 10.92 9.68 10.34
C LYS A 242 10.27 10.83 9.58
N LYS A 243 10.25 12.03 10.18
CA LYS A 243 9.67 13.22 9.54
C LYS A 243 10.26 13.43 8.14
N GLY A 244 9.39 13.58 7.13
CA GLY A 244 9.78 13.77 5.74
C GLY A 244 9.88 12.49 4.91
N TYR A 245 9.83 11.32 5.55
CA TYR A 245 9.88 10.00 4.90
C TYR A 245 8.51 9.31 4.84
N GLU A 246 7.42 10.04 5.12
CA GLU A 246 6.07 9.52 4.96
C GLU A 246 5.83 9.15 3.50
N SER A 247 5.17 8.01 3.22
CA SER A 247 4.85 7.64 1.83
C SER A 247 3.92 8.65 1.20
N LYS A 248 4.46 9.40 0.23
CA LYS A 248 3.70 10.37 -0.54
C LYS A 248 2.70 9.65 -1.45
N HIS A 249 3.06 8.47 -1.94
CA HIS A 249 2.18 7.64 -2.72
C HIS A 249 0.96 7.18 -1.91
N ASN A 250 1.16 6.61 -0.71
CA ASN A 250 0.05 6.20 0.14
C ASN A 250 -0.84 7.38 0.56
N LEU A 251 -0.24 8.53 0.87
CA LEU A 251 -0.98 9.75 1.19
C LEU A 251 -1.86 10.23 0.03
N THR A 252 -1.54 9.90 -1.22
CA THR A 252 -2.45 10.15 -2.37
C THR A 252 -3.80 9.48 -2.14
N TYR A 253 -3.80 8.21 -1.74
CA TYR A 253 -5.02 7.47 -1.46
C TYR A 253 -5.77 8.06 -0.26
N TRP A 254 -5.06 8.39 0.81
CA TRP A 254 -5.68 8.93 2.03
C TRP A 254 -6.18 10.37 1.89
N ASN A 255 -5.76 11.10 0.85
CA ASN A 255 -6.28 12.42 0.51
C ASN A 255 -7.40 12.35 -0.56
N ASN A 256 -7.87 11.13 -0.89
CA ASN A 256 -8.84 10.87 -1.96
C ASN A 256 -8.48 11.61 -3.26
N GLU A 257 -7.19 11.53 -3.61
CA GLU A 257 -6.61 12.16 -4.80
C GLU A 257 -6.62 11.18 -5.97
N GLU A 258 -6.44 11.73 -7.16
CA GLU A 258 -6.46 10.94 -8.40
C GLU A 258 -5.18 10.13 -8.59
N TYR A 259 -5.30 8.94 -9.15
CA TYR A 259 -4.17 8.07 -9.47
C TYR A 259 -4.48 7.15 -10.64
N PHE A 260 -3.46 6.89 -11.44
CA PHE A 260 -3.49 5.84 -12.44
C PHE A 260 -3.19 4.50 -11.78
N GLY A 261 -3.92 3.46 -12.21
CA GLY A 261 -3.60 2.07 -11.91
C GLY A 261 -3.31 1.33 -13.19
N PHE A 262 -2.09 0.84 -13.32
CA PHE A 262 -1.61 0.09 -14.48
C PHE A 262 -1.34 -1.36 -14.10
N GLY A 263 -1.61 -2.27 -15.03
CA GLY A 263 -1.35 -3.70 -14.86
C GLY A 263 -2.57 -4.53 -14.48
N ALA A 264 -2.40 -5.84 -14.50
CA ALA A 264 -3.47 -6.80 -14.27
C ALA A 264 -4.00 -6.70 -12.83
N GLY A 265 -5.31 -6.54 -12.68
CA GLY A 265 -5.97 -6.37 -11.39
C GLY A 265 -5.77 -5.01 -10.72
N ALA A 266 -5.08 -4.07 -11.37
CA ALA A 266 -4.92 -2.71 -10.84
C ALA A 266 -6.24 -1.94 -10.83
N HIS A 267 -6.37 -1.06 -9.85
CA HIS A 267 -7.46 -0.11 -9.72
C HIS A 267 -6.94 1.29 -10.03
N GLY A 268 -7.75 2.11 -10.71
CA GLY A 268 -7.42 3.51 -11.01
C GLY A 268 -8.58 4.44 -10.65
N TYR A 269 -8.25 5.70 -10.39
CA TYR A 269 -9.22 6.77 -10.14
C TYR A 269 -8.75 8.07 -10.81
N ILE A 270 -9.31 8.38 -11.98
CA ILE A 270 -8.93 9.54 -12.79
C ILE A 270 -10.18 10.24 -13.32
N ASN A 271 -10.22 11.57 -13.24
CA ASN A 271 -11.30 12.44 -13.71
C ASN A 271 -12.68 12.00 -13.17
N GLY A 272 -12.74 11.68 -11.87
CA GLY A 272 -13.96 11.21 -11.21
C GLY A 272 -14.41 9.80 -11.62
N LYS A 273 -13.61 9.05 -12.37
CA LYS A 273 -13.94 7.70 -12.84
C LYS A 273 -13.02 6.66 -12.22
N ARG A 274 -13.63 5.64 -11.61
CA ARG A 274 -12.93 4.43 -11.18
C ARG A 274 -12.87 3.40 -12.29
N THR A 275 -11.74 2.71 -12.36
CA THR A 275 -11.52 1.60 -13.29
C THR A 275 -10.94 0.42 -12.54
N VAL A 276 -11.36 -0.78 -12.96
CA VAL A 276 -10.78 -2.04 -12.49
C VAL A 276 -10.26 -2.80 -13.70
N ASN A 277 -8.98 -3.13 -13.69
CA ASN A 277 -8.35 -3.89 -14.75
C ASN A 277 -8.64 -5.39 -14.59
N ALA A 278 -8.67 -6.13 -15.70
CA ALA A 278 -8.80 -7.58 -15.63
C ALA A 278 -7.67 -8.19 -14.77
N GLY A 279 -8.03 -9.05 -13.81
CA GLY A 279 -7.08 -9.70 -12.91
C GLY A 279 -6.24 -10.81 -13.57
N PRO A 280 -6.84 -11.77 -14.28
CA PRO A 280 -6.07 -12.81 -14.97
C PRO A 280 -5.17 -12.23 -16.07
N VAL A 281 -3.86 -12.52 -16.01
CA VAL A 281 -2.83 -11.96 -16.91
C VAL A 281 -3.20 -12.11 -18.39
N LYS A 282 -3.65 -13.29 -18.81
CA LYS A 282 -4.05 -13.53 -20.20
C LYS A 282 -5.23 -12.65 -20.63
N HIS A 283 -6.26 -12.56 -19.80
CA HIS A 283 -7.42 -11.72 -20.09
C HIS A 283 -7.04 -10.23 -20.14
N TYR A 284 -6.15 -9.78 -19.25
CA TYR A 284 -5.59 -8.43 -19.29
C TYR A 284 -4.89 -8.15 -20.63
N ILE A 285 -4.03 -9.05 -21.10
CA ILE A 285 -3.33 -8.94 -22.39
C ILE A 285 -4.35 -8.88 -23.54
N ASP A 286 -5.29 -9.83 -23.57
CA ASP A 286 -6.30 -9.95 -24.63
C ASP A 286 -7.14 -8.66 -24.77
N LEU A 287 -7.55 -8.04 -23.66
CA LEU A 287 -8.33 -6.79 -23.66
C LEU A 287 -7.55 -5.60 -24.23
N ILE A 288 -6.26 -5.49 -23.90
CA ILE A 288 -5.40 -4.43 -24.42
C ILE A 288 -5.17 -4.60 -25.91
N GLU A 289 -4.99 -5.84 -26.39
CA GLU A 289 -4.86 -6.11 -27.82
C GLU A 289 -6.13 -5.76 -28.60
N GLN A 290 -7.30 -6.06 -28.03
CA GLN A 290 -8.59 -5.83 -28.69
C GLN A 290 -9.05 -4.38 -28.64
N SER A 291 -8.84 -3.68 -27.52
CA SER A 291 -9.46 -2.38 -27.25
C SER A 291 -8.50 -1.26 -26.87
N GLY A 292 -7.21 -1.57 -26.70
CA GLY A 292 -6.20 -0.65 -26.18
C GLY A 292 -6.25 -0.44 -24.66
N PHE A 293 -7.26 -0.96 -23.96
CA PHE A 293 -7.42 -0.79 -22.52
C PHE A 293 -7.80 -2.11 -21.81
N PRO A 294 -7.36 -2.34 -20.56
CA PRO A 294 -7.63 -3.58 -19.83
C PRO A 294 -8.88 -3.57 -18.94
N TYR A 295 -9.77 -2.57 -19.13
CA TYR A 295 -10.85 -2.33 -18.19
C TYR A 295 -11.91 -3.43 -18.19
N LYS A 296 -12.07 -4.10 -17.05
CA LYS A 296 -13.17 -5.02 -16.77
C LYS A 296 -14.40 -4.27 -16.28
N GLU A 297 -14.19 -3.29 -15.40
CA GLU A 297 -15.26 -2.49 -14.78
C GLU A 297 -14.90 -1.00 -14.80
N LYS A 298 -15.93 -0.16 -14.91
CA LYS A 298 -15.83 1.30 -14.91
C LYS A 298 -16.99 1.85 -14.08
N HIS A 299 -16.69 2.75 -13.16
CA HIS A 299 -17.70 3.43 -12.33
C HIS A 299 -17.47 4.93 -12.36
N MET A 300 -18.54 5.71 -12.54
CA MET A 300 -18.48 7.17 -12.41
C MET A 300 -18.80 7.52 -10.97
N VAL A 301 -17.80 8.05 -10.24
CA VAL A 301 -17.95 8.35 -8.82
C VAL A 301 -18.74 9.65 -8.68
N THR A 302 -19.92 9.53 -8.10
CA THR A 302 -20.82 10.64 -7.81
C THR A 302 -20.19 11.61 -6.80
N LYS A 303 -20.75 12.81 -6.69
CA LYS A 303 -20.27 13.80 -5.71
C LYS A 303 -20.49 13.36 -4.27
N ASN A 304 -21.58 12.63 -3.99
CA ASN A 304 -21.82 12.08 -2.65
C ASN A 304 -20.78 11.01 -2.30
N GLU A 305 -20.52 10.06 -3.21
CA GLU A 305 -19.47 9.04 -2.99
C GLU A 305 -18.10 9.69 -2.76
N GLN A 306 -17.72 10.70 -3.55
CA GLN A 306 -16.45 11.43 -3.33
C GLN A 306 -16.34 12.01 -1.92
N ILE A 307 -17.43 12.58 -1.41
CA ILE A 307 -17.47 13.19 -0.07
C ILE A 307 -17.40 12.14 1.03
N GLU A 308 -18.18 11.07 0.93
CA GLU A 308 -18.16 9.98 1.91
C GLU A 308 -16.79 9.29 1.94
N GLU A 309 -16.16 9.13 0.77
CA GLU A 309 -14.82 8.57 0.63
C GLU A 309 -13.72 9.49 1.17
N GLU A 310 -13.88 10.81 1.06
CA GLU A 310 -12.98 11.74 1.72
C GLU A 310 -12.95 11.49 3.23
N MET A 311 -14.12 11.28 3.85
CA MET A 311 -14.21 10.96 5.28
C MET A 311 -13.60 9.60 5.59
N PHE A 312 -14.00 8.56 4.85
CA PHE A 312 -13.51 7.19 5.01
C PHE A 312 -11.99 7.09 4.87
N LEU A 313 -11.40 7.72 3.84
CA LEU A 313 -9.97 7.65 3.54
C LEU A 313 -9.17 8.61 4.43
N GLY A 314 -9.64 9.83 4.64
CA GLY A 314 -8.87 10.85 5.32
C GLY A 314 -8.80 10.67 6.84
N LEU A 315 -9.81 10.06 7.46
CA LEU A 315 -9.77 9.68 8.88
C LEU A 315 -8.75 8.58 9.20
N ARG A 316 -8.18 7.92 8.18
CA ARG A 316 -7.05 7.00 8.37
C ARG A 316 -5.76 7.72 8.75
N LYS A 317 -5.63 9.01 8.41
CA LYS A 317 -4.47 9.84 8.78
C LYS A 317 -4.58 10.25 10.24
N THR A 318 -3.44 10.34 10.94
CA THR A 318 -3.44 10.87 12.32
C THR A 318 -3.84 12.34 12.40
N ALA A 319 -3.56 13.12 11.35
CA ALA A 319 -4.06 14.49 11.20
C ALA A 319 -5.56 14.57 10.83
N GLY A 320 -6.14 13.44 10.39
CA GLY A 320 -7.53 13.32 9.95
C GLY A 320 -7.91 14.20 8.75
N ILE A 321 -9.14 14.70 8.79
CA ILE A 321 -9.74 15.58 7.79
C ILE A 321 -9.44 17.02 8.14
N ASP A 322 -8.89 17.78 7.19
CA ASP A 322 -8.80 19.24 7.28
C ASP A 322 -10.09 19.86 6.73
N LYS A 323 -10.78 20.64 7.56
CA LYS A 323 -12.10 21.21 7.22
C LYS A 323 -12.01 22.30 6.16
N GLU A 324 -10.90 23.04 6.11
CA GLU A 324 -10.69 24.08 5.10
C GLU A 324 -10.45 23.43 3.73
N CYS A 325 -9.53 22.45 3.65
CA CYS A 325 -9.29 21.71 2.41
C CYS A 325 -10.55 20.96 1.94
N PHE A 326 -11.31 20.37 2.86
CA PHE A 326 -12.58 19.71 2.53
C PHE A 326 -13.57 20.71 1.92
N PHE A 327 -13.72 21.89 2.53
CA PHE A 327 -14.61 22.93 2.04
C PHE A 327 -14.16 23.46 0.66
N GLU A 328 -12.86 23.65 0.44
CA GLU A 328 -12.32 24.05 -0.87
C GLU A 328 -12.62 23.00 -1.95
N LYS A 329 -12.53 21.71 -1.62
CA LYS A 329 -12.75 20.60 -2.57
C LYS A 329 -14.21 20.41 -2.94
N TYR A 330 -15.13 20.62 -1.99
CA TYR A 330 -16.55 20.27 -2.16
C TYR A 330 -17.54 21.43 -2.06
N GLY A 331 -17.11 22.61 -1.61
CA GLY A 331 -17.98 23.77 -1.38
C GLY A 331 -19.00 23.58 -0.26
N ARG A 332 -18.82 22.57 0.59
CA ARG A 332 -19.73 22.23 1.71
C ARG A 332 -18.91 21.95 2.97
N SER A 333 -19.45 22.30 4.13
CA SER A 333 -18.80 22.04 5.42
C SER A 333 -18.99 20.60 5.88
N VAL A 334 -17.96 19.98 6.49
CA VAL A 334 -18.09 18.66 7.13
C VAL A 334 -19.16 18.68 8.22
N ASP A 335 -19.20 19.75 9.02
CA ASP A 335 -20.14 19.89 10.15
C ASP A 335 -21.60 19.99 9.70
N ASP A 336 -21.86 20.57 8.53
CA ASP A 336 -23.21 20.69 7.99
C ASP A 336 -23.72 19.38 7.40
N LEU A 337 -22.80 18.57 6.86
CA LEU A 337 -23.12 17.31 6.20
C LEU A 337 -23.31 16.15 7.15
N PHE A 338 -22.47 16.09 8.18
CA PHE A 338 -22.42 14.95 9.09
C PHE A 338 -22.66 15.33 10.56
N PRO A 339 -23.58 16.25 10.91
CA PRO A 339 -23.69 16.77 12.28
C PRO A 339 -24.00 15.67 13.30
N LYS A 340 -24.87 14.71 12.93
CA LYS A 340 -25.26 13.60 13.80
C LYS A 340 -24.15 12.58 13.99
N VAL A 341 -23.46 12.24 12.89
CA VAL A 341 -22.35 11.27 12.90
C VAL A 341 -21.21 11.81 13.75
N LEU A 342 -20.81 13.07 13.53
CA LEU A 342 -19.77 13.74 14.32
C LEU A 342 -20.12 13.75 15.80
N HIS A 343 -21.32 14.22 16.15
CA HIS A 343 -21.76 14.29 17.53
C HIS A 343 -21.73 12.91 18.24
N SER A 344 -22.26 11.88 17.59
CA SER A 344 -22.26 10.50 18.13
C SER A 344 -20.84 9.96 18.36
N LEU A 345 -19.93 10.18 17.42
CA LEU A 345 -18.54 9.72 17.52
C LEU A 345 -17.72 10.51 18.55
N GLU A 346 -18.03 11.80 18.76
CA GLU A 346 -17.44 12.61 19.82
C GLU A 346 -17.94 12.18 21.21
N GLU A 347 -19.24 11.93 21.37
CA GLU A 347 -19.82 11.46 22.64
C GLU A 347 -19.25 10.11 23.08
N THR A 348 -18.94 9.24 22.11
CA THR A 348 -18.28 7.95 22.36
C THR A 348 -16.75 8.06 22.49
N GLY A 349 -16.18 9.25 22.32
CA GLY A 349 -14.75 9.51 22.46
C GLY A 349 -13.89 8.86 21.39
N LEU A 350 -14.45 8.57 20.21
CA LEU A 350 -13.73 7.94 19.10
C LEU A 350 -13.07 8.96 18.16
N ILE A 351 -13.59 10.18 18.11
CA ILE A 351 -12.98 11.28 17.36
C ILE A 351 -12.81 12.52 18.22
N VAL A 352 -11.92 13.40 17.75
CA VAL A 352 -11.87 14.80 18.17
C VAL A 352 -12.34 15.64 16.99
N ASN A 353 -13.40 16.43 17.19
CA ASN A 353 -13.87 17.42 16.22
C ASN A 353 -13.46 18.82 16.69
N THR A 354 -12.55 19.45 15.97
CA THR A 354 -12.12 20.82 16.27
C THR A 354 -12.64 21.79 15.20
N ASN A 355 -12.40 23.08 15.36
CA ASN A 355 -12.70 24.06 14.31
C ASN A 355 -11.87 23.86 13.03
N LYS A 356 -10.73 23.15 13.11
CA LYS A 356 -9.82 22.96 11.97
C LYS A 356 -9.87 21.54 11.40
N ASN A 357 -9.87 20.54 12.26
CA ASN A 357 -9.72 19.14 11.87
C ASN A 357 -10.70 18.22 12.59
N VAL A 358 -11.03 17.10 11.93
CA VAL A 358 -11.69 15.92 12.51
C VAL A 358 -10.71 14.75 12.44
N PHE A 359 -10.33 14.16 13.57
CA PHE A 359 -9.36 13.07 13.60
C PHE A 359 -9.64 12.05 14.71
N LEU A 360 -9.11 10.85 14.57
CA LEU A 360 -9.31 9.77 15.53
C LEU A 360 -8.64 10.06 16.87
N THR A 361 -9.31 9.74 17.97
CA THR A 361 -8.64 9.59 19.27
C THR A 361 -7.79 8.33 19.28
N HIS A 362 -7.04 8.11 20.35
CA HIS A 362 -6.34 6.84 20.58
C HIS A 362 -7.30 5.63 20.51
N ASN A 363 -8.43 5.67 21.22
CA ASN A 363 -9.47 4.63 21.14
C ASN A 363 -10.09 4.54 19.73
N GLY A 364 -10.26 5.69 19.06
CA GLY A 364 -10.71 5.75 17.68
C GLY A 364 -9.82 5.00 16.70
N LYS A 365 -8.50 4.95 16.93
CA LYS A 365 -7.58 4.16 16.10
C LYS A 365 -7.80 2.65 16.26
N LEU A 366 -8.14 2.18 17.46
CA LEU A 366 -8.46 0.77 17.72
C LEU A 366 -9.78 0.35 17.05
N LEU A 367 -10.72 1.29 16.93
CA LEU A 367 -12.06 1.10 16.36
C LEU A 367 -12.23 1.90 15.05
N GLY A 368 -11.16 1.97 14.25
CA GLY A 368 -11.11 2.85 13.08
C GLY A 368 -12.19 2.49 12.05
N ASN A 369 -12.41 1.19 11.80
CA ASN A 369 -13.41 0.75 10.83
C ASN A 369 -14.83 1.16 11.24
N GLU A 370 -15.12 1.14 12.54
CA GLU A 370 -16.38 1.58 13.11
C GLU A 370 -16.62 3.07 12.90
N VAL A 371 -15.55 3.87 13.02
CA VAL A 371 -15.60 5.29 12.72
C VAL A 371 -15.80 5.52 11.22
N PHE A 372 -15.04 4.83 10.37
CA PHE A 372 -15.07 5.08 8.92
C PHE A 372 -16.42 4.71 8.30
N GLN A 373 -17.02 3.58 8.71
CA GLN A 373 -18.32 3.14 8.19
C GLN A 373 -19.46 4.10 8.54
N ALA A 374 -19.35 4.85 9.64
CA ALA A 374 -20.40 5.74 10.11
C ALA A 374 -20.68 6.93 9.16
N PHE A 375 -19.79 7.19 8.19
CA PHE A 375 -19.94 8.24 7.20
C PHE A 375 -20.48 7.74 5.85
N LEU A 376 -20.65 6.43 5.66
CA LEU A 376 -21.05 5.84 4.38
C LEU A 376 -22.58 5.73 4.26
N GLY A 377 -23.15 6.14 3.13
CA GLY A 377 -24.59 6.07 2.86
C GLY A 377 -25.43 7.14 3.56
N GLU A 378 -24.81 8.23 3.99
CA GLU A 378 -25.47 9.32 4.74
C GLU A 378 -25.93 10.48 3.84
N LEU A 379 -25.51 10.53 2.56
CA LEU A 379 -25.73 11.66 1.64
C LEU A 379 -26.67 11.42 0.44
#